data_AF-A0A2H0YQI9-F1
#
_entry.id   AF-A0A2H0YQI9-F1
#
_cell.length_a   1.000
_cell.length_b   1.000
_cell.length_c   1.000
_cell.angle_alpha   90.00
_cell.angle_beta   90.00
_cell.angle_gamma   90.00
#
_symmetry.space_group_name_H-M   'P 1'
#
loop_
_entity.id
_entity.type
_entity.pdbx_description
1 polymer ?
#
loop_
_entity_poly.entity_id
_entity_poly.type
_entity_poly.pdbx_seq_one_letter_code
_entity_poly.pdbx_strand_id
1 'polypeptide(L)' 'MLSPLQKYILKECLGQKITKRIVFKKFYSKKNKPPKAEDQQNAITKSLELTIDRGLLIGYGRRTPKKWFIESVKLSPKG' A
#
# COMPACT_ATOMS: atom_id res chain seq x y z
N MET A 1 13.25 -1.10 9.83
CA MET A 1 13.54 -0.31 8.61
C MET A 1 12.37 -0.41 7.63
N LEU A 2 12.02 0.68 6.92
CA LEU A 2 10.95 0.71 5.90
C LEU A 2 11.53 0.53 4.49
N SER A 3 10.89 -0.30 3.66
CA SER A 3 11.27 -0.48 2.25
C SER A 3 10.99 0.78 1.42
N PRO A 4 11.62 0.96 0.25
CA PRO A 4 11.32 2.08 -0.65
C PRO A 4 9.84 2.18 -1.02
N LEU A 5 9.16 1.05 -1.22
CA LEU A 5 7.73 1.02 -1.52
C LEU A 5 6.88 1.42 -0.30
N GLN A 6 7.24 0.97 0.90
CA GLN A 6 6.54 1.38 2.13
C GLN A 6 6.68 2.89 2.36
N LYS A 7 7.87 3.46 2.18
CA LYS A 7 8.09 4.91 2.26
C LYS A 7 7.28 5.66 1.21
N TYR A 8 7.23 5.14 -0.02
CA TYR A 8 6.42 5.72 -1.09
C TYR A 8 4.93 5.71 -0.74
N ILE A 9 4.40 4.61 -0.21
CA ILE A 9 3.00 4.50 0.22
C ILE A 9 2.68 5.56 1.28
N LEU A 10 3.51 5.70 2.33
CA LEU A 10 3.30 6.71 3.38
C LEU A 10 3.29 8.12 2.79
N LYS A 11 4.24 8.42 1.88
CA LYS A 11 4.31 9.71 1.19
C LYS A 11 3.05 10.01 0.38
N GLU A 12 2.52 9.04 -0.36
CA GLU A 12 1.28 9.21 -1.13
C GLU A 12 0.02 9.31 -0.26
N CYS A 13 0.10 8.93 1.02
CA CYS A 13 -0.98 9.10 1.99
C CYS A 13 -0.88 10.42 2.75
N LEU A 14 0.26 11.11 2.71
CA LEU A 14 0.48 12.36 3.43
C LEU A 14 -0.46 13.46 2.88
N GLY A 15 -1.22 14.08 3.76
CA GLY A 15 -2.21 15.11 3.40
C GLY A 15 -3.48 14.59 2.70
N GLN A 16 -3.62 13.27 2.52
CA GLN A 16 -4.82 12.65 1.95
C GLN A 16 -5.70 12.06 3.05
N LYS A 17 -7.02 12.22 2.93
CA LYS A 17 -7.97 11.61 3.89
C LYS A 17 -7.99 10.09 3.76
N ILE A 18 -8.02 9.56 2.54
CA ILE A 18 -7.99 8.14 2.17
C ILE A 18 -7.31 8.03 0.80
N THR A 19 -6.37 7.11 0.66
CA THR A 19 -5.66 6.83 -0.60
C THR A 19 -6.09 5.47 -1.16
N LYS A 20 -6.56 5.44 -2.40
CA LYS A 20 -6.95 4.21 -3.10
C LYS A 20 -5.71 3.40 -3.48
N ARG A 21 -5.80 2.07 -3.33
CA ARG A 21 -4.71 1.13 -3.67
C ARG A 21 -4.14 1.32 -5.09
N ILE A 22 -4.98 1.69 -6.05
CA ILE A 22 -4.58 1.87 -7.46
C ILE A 22 -3.47 2.91 -7.64
N VAL A 23 -3.41 3.92 -6.75
CA VAL A 23 -2.40 4.98 -6.79
C VAL A 23 -0.99 4.40 -6.63
N PHE A 24 -0.83 3.38 -5.79
CA PHE A 24 0.49 2.79 -5.50
C PHE A 24 1.11 2.05 -6.69
N LYS A 25 0.33 1.72 -7.74
CA LYS A 25 0.87 1.18 -8.99
C LYS A 25 1.83 2.17 -9.67
N LYS A 26 1.64 3.48 -9.46
CA LYS A 26 2.51 4.54 -10.01
C LYS A 26 3.97 4.41 -9.58
N PHE A 27 4.25 3.73 -8.47
CA PHE A 27 5.61 3.41 -8.04
C PHE A 27 6.41 2.66 -9.11
N TYR A 28 5.74 1.77 -9.86
CA TYR A 28 6.38 0.94 -10.87
C TYR A 28 6.36 1.56 -12.26
N SER A 29 5.45 2.51 -12.53
CA SER A 29 5.30 3.15 -13.84
C SER A 29 6.55 3.93 -14.30
N LYS A 30 7.42 4.34 -13.38
CA LYS A 30 8.65 5.10 -13.68
C LYS A 30 9.89 4.22 -13.88
N LYS A 31 9.77 2.89 -13.87
CA LYS A 31 10.91 1.96 -14.00
C LYS A 31 11.09 1.53 -15.46
N ASN A 32 12.33 1.52 -15.95
CA ASN A 32 12.67 1.06 -17.32
C ASN A 32 12.28 -0.40 -17.59
N LYS A 33 12.31 -1.26 -16.56
CA LYS A 33 11.82 -2.64 -16.61
C LYS A 33 10.98 -2.92 -15.37
N PRO A 34 9.67 -2.62 -15.39
CA PRO A 34 8.81 -2.91 -14.25
C PRO A 34 8.60 -4.42 -14.12
N PRO A 35 8.43 -4.97 -12.90
CA PRO A 35 8.04 -6.36 -12.69
C PRO A 35 6.70 -6.69 -13.35
N LYS A 36 6.33 -7.97 -13.44
CA LYS A 36 5.01 -8.36 -13.94
C LYS A 36 3.90 -7.77 -13.06
N ALA A 37 2.73 -7.53 -13.65
CA ALA A 37 1.62 -6.90 -12.94
C ALA A 37 1.21 -7.66 -11.67
N GLU A 38 1.30 -8.99 -11.68
CA GLU A 38 1.04 -9.84 -10.51
C GLU A 38 2.06 -9.60 -9.39
N ASP A 39 3.36 -9.59 -9.71
CA ASP A 39 4.42 -9.31 -8.74
C ASP A 39 4.28 -7.92 -8.12
N GLN A 40 3.91 -6.92 -8.93
CA GLN A 40 3.62 -5.57 -8.43
C GLN A 40 2.46 -5.58 -7.44
N GLN A 41 1.37 -6.29 -7.77
CA GLN A 41 0.22 -6.40 -6.88
C GLN A 41 0.57 -7.10 -5.57
N ASN A 42 1.33 -8.20 -5.63
CA ASN A 42 1.78 -8.94 -4.46
C ASN A 42 2.69 -8.08 -3.58
N ALA A 43 3.64 -7.36 -4.17
CA ALA A 43 4.52 -6.45 -3.45
C ALA A 43 3.76 -5.29 -2.78
N ILE A 44 2.76 -4.71 -3.45
CA ILE A 44 1.88 -3.68 -2.87
C ILE A 44 1.07 -4.28 -1.72
N THR A 45 0.44 -5.44 -1.90
CA THR A 45 -0.34 -6.09 -0.81
C THR A 45 0.52 -6.30 0.42
N LYS A 46 1.67 -6.97 0.26
CA LYS A 46 2.59 -7.26 1.36
C LYS A 46 3.09 -5.99 2.04
N SER A 47 3.36 -4.94 1.26
CA SER A 47 3.80 -3.66 1.82
C SER A 47 2.69 -2.98 2.62
N LEU A 48 1.44 -3.01 2.14
CA LEU A 48 0.30 -2.46 2.88
C LEU A 48 0.06 -3.23 4.17
N GLU A 49 0.02 -4.57 4.11
CA GLU A 49 -0.16 -5.45 5.28
C GLU A 49 0.90 -5.16 6.35
N LEU A 50 2.18 -5.17 5.98
CA LEU A 50 3.27 -4.88 6.93
C LEU A 50 3.25 -3.46 7.49
N THR A 51 2.75 -2.49 6.73
CA THR A 51 2.68 -1.09 7.19
C THR A 51 1.48 -0.87 8.11
N ILE A 52 0.38 -1.58 7.89
CA ILE A 52 -0.78 -1.63 8.78
C ILE A 52 -0.42 -2.36 10.07
N ASP A 53 0.28 -3.51 9.98
CA ASP A 53 0.73 -4.30 11.13
C ASP A 53 1.66 -3.50 12.06
N ARG A 54 2.50 -2.63 11.48
CA ARG A 54 3.32 -1.66 12.23
C ARG A 54 2.52 -0.49 12.82
N GLY A 55 1.23 -0.41 12.55
CA GLY A 55 0.36 0.66 13.03
C GLY A 55 0.61 2.02 12.38
N LEU A 56 1.25 2.08 11.19
CA LEU A 56 1.52 3.33 10.46
C LEU A 56 0.36 3.69 9.51
N LEU A 57 -0.41 2.69 9.06
CA LEU A 57 -1.59 2.87 8.21
C LEU A 57 -2.83 2.22 8.82
N ILE A 58 -3.99 2.76 8.47
CA ILE A 58 -5.30 2.15 8.69
C ILE A 58 -5.79 1.62 7.34
N GLY A 59 -6.05 0.32 7.25
CA GLY A 59 -6.58 -0.32 6.04
C GLY A 59 -8.10 -0.35 5.99
N TYR A 60 -8.67 -0.09 4.82
CA TYR A 60 -10.10 -0.25 4.54
C TYR A 60 -10.30 -1.20 3.36
N GLY A 61 -11.32 -2.03 3.46
CA GLY A 61 -11.74 -2.90 2.38
C GLY A 61 -12.59 -4.06 2.89
N ARG A 62 -12.72 -5.09 2.07
CA ARG A 62 -13.64 -6.20 2.30
C ARG A 62 -12.92 -7.40 2.92
N ARG A 63 -13.43 -7.88 4.04
CA ARG A 63 -13.00 -9.15 4.62
C ARG A 63 -13.91 -10.27 4.11
N THR A 64 -13.31 -11.25 3.46
CA THR A 64 -13.99 -12.50 3.09
C THR A 64 -13.57 -13.59 4.07
N PRO A 65 -14.26 -14.75 4.10
CA PRO A 65 -13.87 -15.87 4.96
C PRO A 65 -12.43 -16.34 4.75
N LYS A 66 -11.88 -16.15 3.54
CA LYS A 66 -10.54 -16.61 3.18
C LYS A 66 -9.46 -15.53 3.29
N LYS A 67 -9.80 -14.25 3.05
CA LYS A 67 -8.79 -13.20 2.95
C LYS A 67 -9.37 -11.81 3.22
N TRP A 68 -8.51 -10.92 3.71
CA TRP A 68 -8.82 -9.49 3.77
C TRP A 68 -8.29 -8.78 2.52
N PHE A 69 -9.20 -8.14 1.78
CA PHE A 69 -8.88 -7.37 0.59
C PHE A 69 -8.79 -5.89 0.92
N ILE A 70 -7.57 -5.35 0.94
CA ILE A 70 -7.32 -3.93 1.20
C ILE A 70 -7.58 -3.13 -0.10
N GLU A 71 -8.59 -2.27 -0.08
CA GLU A 71 -9.01 -1.44 -1.23
C GLU A 71 -8.47 -0.01 -1.13
N SER A 72 -8.36 0.50 0.09
CA SER A 72 -7.78 1.81 0.38
C SER A 72 -7.12 1.85 1.75
N VAL A 73 -6.29 2.86 1.98
CA VAL A 73 -5.60 3.07 3.24
C VAL A 73 -5.64 4.54 3.64
N LYS A 74 -5.48 4.80 4.93
CA LYS A 74 -5.32 6.14 5.50
C LYS A 74 -4.07 6.16 6.38
N LEU A 75 -3.40 7.31 6.42
CA LEU A 75 -2.30 7.54 7.35
C LEU A 75 -2.80 7.53 8.79
N SER A 76 -2.17 6.72 9.64
CA SER A 76 -2.44 6.74 11.08
C SER A 76 -1.71 7.92 11.75
N PRO A 77 -2.05 8.29 13.00
CA PRO A 77 -1.28 9.29 13.75
C PRO A 77 0.19 8.91 14.02
N LYS A 78 0.55 7.61 13.93
CA LYS A 78 1.93 7.13 14.10
C LYS A 78 2.72 7.11 12.77
N GLY A 79 2.03 7.31 11.66
CA GLY A 79 2.51 7.07 10.29
C GLY A 79 3.12 8.27 9.60
#